data_AF-A0A0K9YTX4-F1
#
_entry.id   AF-A0A0K9YTX4-F1
#
_cell.length_a   1.000
_cell.length_b   1.000
_cell.length_c   1.000
_cell.angle_alpha   90.00
_cell.angle_beta   90.00
_cell.angle_gamma   90.00
#
_symmetry.space_group_name_H-M   'P 1'
#
loop_
_entity.id
_entity.type
_entity.pdbx_description
1 polymer ?
#
loop_
_entity_poly.entity_id
_entity_poly.type
_entity_poly.pdbx_seq_one_letter_code
_entity_poly.pdbx_strand_id
1 'polypeptide(L)'
;MPSKIVERYKRILSGEQKRFSPYEFEDAQYRKQKVQLVVRYAIENVKRWTPEQARRELSVHDIKQLKLHLVREYIEPPIEAKSDDVYYIVEFAYPYLPRLPEEQRVLWVYQEVLAGIRRHFPPLYFQSIKGEERAKICVDYMCQHLMKLSDLYELPKIFGKTERAYSLLKKYRLKILVDTLYFSPFDMVTEIYPELSNPAFWEDS
;
A
#
# COMPACT_ATOMS: atom_id res chain seq x y z
N MET A 1 -10.97 4.69 -30.51
CA MET A 1 -9.55 4.30 -30.44
C MET A 1 -8.73 5.60 -30.41
N PRO A 2 -7.58 5.63 -29.73
CA PRO A 2 -7.04 6.66 -28.80
C PRO A 2 -7.44 8.14 -28.93
N SER A 3 -7.63 8.67 -30.14
CA SER A 3 -8.00 10.08 -30.36
C SER A 3 -9.36 10.45 -29.77
N LYS A 4 -10.37 9.59 -29.93
CA LYS A 4 -11.76 9.90 -29.53
C LYS A 4 -11.93 10.14 -28.03
N ILE A 5 -11.18 9.45 -27.17
CA ILE A 5 -11.30 9.63 -25.71
C ILE A 5 -10.67 10.94 -25.27
N VAL A 6 -9.53 11.31 -25.87
CA VAL A 6 -8.86 12.59 -25.60
C VAL A 6 -9.72 13.76 -26.08
N GLU A 7 -10.34 13.67 -27.25
CA GLU A 7 -11.29 14.69 -27.74
C GLU A 7 -12.48 14.89 -26.80
N ARG A 8 -13.07 13.79 -26.31
CA ARG A 8 -14.15 13.86 -25.31
C ARG A 8 -13.66 14.50 -24.02
N TYR A 9 -12.48 14.13 -23.57
CA TYR A 9 -11.87 14.74 -22.39
C TYR A 9 -11.61 16.24 -22.57
N LYS A 10 -11.17 16.70 -23.75
CA LYS A 10 -11.04 18.13 -24.07
C LYS A 10 -12.37 18.87 -23.93
N ARG A 11 -13.47 18.30 -24.45
CA ARG A 11 -14.82 18.87 -24.29
C ARG A 11 -15.27 18.91 -22.83
N ILE A 12 -14.82 17.96 -22.02
CA ILE A 12 -15.09 17.97 -20.57
C ILE A 12 -14.31 19.07 -19.86
N LEU A 13 -13.06 19.28 -20.25
CA LEU A 13 -12.22 20.36 -19.72
C LEU A 13 -12.75 21.75 -20.13
N SER A 14 -13.25 21.91 -21.36
CA SER A 14 -13.84 23.19 -21.83
C SER A 14 -15.24 23.46 -21.27
N GLY A 15 -15.88 22.48 -20.63
CA GLY A 15 -17.24 22.59 -20.08
C GLY A 15 -18.35 22.32 -21.10
N GLU A 16 -18.02 22.04 -22.36
CA GLU A 16 -18.99 21.60 -23.39
C GLU A 16 -19.69 20.29 -23.02
N GLN A 17 -19.02 19.44 -22.25
CA GLN A 17 -19.52 18.16 -21.79
C GLN A 17 -19.30 17.99 -20.29
N LYS A 18 -20.31 17.55 -19.52
CA LYS A 18 -20.16 17.45 -18.05
C LYS A 18 -19.31 16.26 -17.60
N ARG A 19 -19.43 15.11 -18.28
CA ARG A 19 -18.82 13.82 -17.89
C ARG A 19 -18.68 12.89 -19.09
N PHE A 20 -17.89 11.83 -18.96
CA PHE A 20 -17.84 10.76 -19.95
C PHE A 20 -19.20 10.03 -20.07
N SER A 21 -19.43 9.36 -21.20
CA SER A 21 -20.59 8.47 -21.36
C SER A 21 -20.51 7.33 -20.32
N PRO A 22 -21.63 6.86 -19.75
CA PRO A 22 -21.64 5.70 -18.85
C PRO A 22 -20.96 4.46 -19.47
N TYR A 23 -21.16 4.28 -20.77
CA TYR A 23 -20.62 3.16 -21.56
C TYR A 23 -19.14 3.37 -21.98
N GLU A 24 -18.52 4.52 -21.68
CA GLU A 24 -17.19 4.86 -22.19
C GLU A 24 -16.10 3.91 -21.67
N PHE A 25 -16.28 3.38 -20.46
CA PHE A 25 -15.30 2.54 -19.76
C PHE A 25 -15.80 1.13 -19.44
N GLU A 26 -16.93 0.69 -20.02
CA GLU A 26 -17.48 -0.65 -19.76
C GLU A 26 -16.59 -1.77 -20.30
N ASP A 27 -16.01 -1.57 -21.49
CA ASP A 27 -15.11 -2.56 -22.08
C ASP A 27 -13.78 -2.62 -21.32
N ALA A 28 -13.64 -3.67 -20.51
CA ALA A 28 -12.45 -3.90 -19.68
C ALA A 28 -11.16 -4.00 -20.50
N GLN A 29 -11.21 -4.47 -21.76
CA GLN A 29 -10.05 -4.62 -22.63
C GLN A 29 -9.42 -3.26 -22.95
N TYR A 30 -10.25 -2.24 -23.18
CA TYR A 30 -9.78 -0.89 -23.53
C TYR A 30 -9.83 0.12 -22.39
N ARG A 31 -10.56 -0.17 -21.30
CA ARG A 31 -10.71 0.72 -20.14
C ARG A 31 -9.36 1.20 -19.61
N LYS A 32 -8.43 0.27 -19.37
CA LYS A 32 -7.09 0.61 -18.86
C LYS A 32 -6.40 1.62 -19.77
N GLN A 33 -6.32 1.33 -21.07
CA GLN A 33 -5.67 2.20 -22.04
C GLN A 33 -6.34 3.59 -22.12
N LYS A 34 -7.68 3.65 -22.11
CA LYS A 34 -8.43 4.91 -22.14
C LYS A 34 -8.14 5.77 -20.91
N VAL A 35 -8.17 5.17 -19.72
CA VAL A 35 -7.88 5.90 -18.47
C VAL A 35 -6.45 6.41 -18.46
N GLN A 36 -5.47 5.59 -18.89
CA GLN A 36 -4.09 6.02 -19.03
C GLN A 36 -3.95 7.20 -20.00
N LEU A 37 -4.63 7.18 -21.15
CA LEU A 37 -4.59 8.28 -22.12
C LEU A 37 -5.16 9.59 -21.55
N VAL A 38 -6.26 9.53 -20.81
CA VAL A 38 -6.86 10.71 -20.16
C VAL A 38 -5.89 11.31 -19.14
N VAL A 39 -5.32 10.48 -18.26
CA VAL A 39 -4.39 10.93 -17.23
C VAL A 39 -3.10 11.49 -17.86
N ARG A 40 -2.55 10.82 -18.87
CA ARG A 40 -1.36 11.30 -19.59
C ARG A 40 -1.58 12.66 -20.25
N TYR A 41 -2.70 12.81 -20.94
CA TYR A 41 -3.05 14.08 -21.58
C TYR A 41 -3.21 15.20 -20.54
N ALA A 42 -3.85 14.92 -19.40
CA ALA A 42 -4.00 15.89 -18.31
C ALA A 42 -2.64 16.37 -17.76
N ILE A 43 -1.69 15.46 -17.59
CA ILE A 43 -0.37 15.75 -17.03
C ILE A 43 0.51 16.46 -18.05
N GLU A 44 0.66 15.89 -19.25
CA GLU A 44 1.63 16.35 -20.25
C GLU A 44 1.14 17.55 -21.05
N ASN A 45 -0.15 17.60 -21.39
CA ASN A 45 -0.68 18.61 -22.29
C ASN A 45 -1.41 19.75 -21.56
N VAL A 46 -2.10 19.46 -20.46
CA VAL A 46 -2.83 20.49 -19.68
C VAL A 46 -1.94 21.11 -18.61
N LYS A 47 -1.35 20.31 -17.73
CA LYS A 47 -0.41 20.81 -16.70
C LYS A 47 0.99 21.10 -17.21
N ARG A 48 1.40 20.45 -18.30
CA ARG A 48 2.77 20.51 -18.85
C ARG A 48 3.83 20.05 -17.84
N TRP A 49 3.50 19.01 -17.08
CA TRP A 49 4.41 18.38 -16.13
C TRP A 49 5.00 17.10 -16.70
N THR A 50 6.17 16.72 -16.20
CA THR A 50 6.68 15.37 -16.43
C THR A 50 5.95 14.37 -15.53
N PRO A 51 5.95 13.07 -15.87
CA PRO A 51 5.39 12.03 -15.03
C PRO A 51 5.99 12.00 -13.61
N GLU A 52 7.29 12.24 -13.48
CA GLU A 52 8.01 12.27 -12.20
C GLU A 52 7.58 13.48 -11.36
N GLN A 53 7.42 14.64 -11.99
CA GLN A 53 6.91 15.83 -11.33
C GLN A 53 5.48 15.62 -10.86
N ALA A 54 4.61 15.13 -11.74
CA ALA A 54 3.23 14.84 -11.39
C ALA A 54 3.11 13.85 -10.23
N ARG A 55 3.95 12.81 -10.19
CA ARG A 55 3.93 11.85 -9.07
C ARG A 55 4.20 12.50 -7.71
N ARG A 56 5.04 13.55 -7.66
CA ARG A 56 5.42 14.24 -6.42
C ARG A 56 4.49 15.39 -6.05
N GLU A 57 3.97 16.11 -7.04
CA GLU A 57 3.31 17.40 -6.83
C GLU A 57 1.79 17.38 -7.05
N LEU A 58 1.25 16.35 -7.70
CA LEU A 58 -0.18 16.28 -7.97
C LEU A 58 -0.97 16.19 -6.66
N SER A 59 -1.95 17.07 -6.51
CA SER A 59 -2.82 17.13 -5.34
C SER A 59 -4.26 16.74 -5.66
N VAL A 60 -5.07 16.49 -4.62
CA VAL A 60 -6.53 16.29 -4.76
C VAL A 60 -7.20 17.49 -5.46
N HIS A 61 -6.69 18.70 -5.25
CA HIS A 61 -7.17 19.91 -5.91
C HIS A 61 -6.91 19.83 -7.43
N ASP A 62 -5.71 19.42 -7.84
CA ASP A 62 -5.39 19.21 -9.26
C ASP A 62 -6.26 18.13 -9.89
N ILE A 63 -6.51 17.02 -9.18
CA ILE A 63 -7.43 15.96 -9.64
C ILE A 63 -8.83 16.50 -9.94
N LYS A 64 -9.33 17.44 -9.13
CA LYS A 64 -10.62 18.09 -9.37
C LYS A 64 -10.56 19.05 -10.54
N GLN A 65 -9.55 19.92 -10.60
CA GLN A 65 -9.38 20.89 -11.68
C GLN A 65 -9.24 20.22 -13.05
N LEU A 66 -8.43 19.15 -13.12
CA LEU A 66 -8.21 18.35 -14.31
C LEU A 66 -9.36 17.35 -14.58
N LYS A 67 -10.44 17.37 -13.79
CA LYS A 67 -11.57 16.44 -13.95
C LYS A 67 -11.17 14.95 -13.91
N LEU A 68 -10.01 14.62 -13.32
CA LEU A 68 -9.50 13.25 -13.21
C LEU A 68 -10.27 12.40 -12.18
N HIS A 69 -11.05 13.05 -11.30
CA HIS A 69 -12.00 12.35 -10.43
C HIS A 69 -13.03 11.51 -11.23
N LEU A 70 -13.30 11.86 -12.50
CA LEU A 70 -14.20 11.11 -13.40
C LEU A 70 -13.61 9.78 -13.90
N VAL A 71 -12.30 9.56 -13.72
CA VAL A 71 -11.64 8.30 -14.09
C VAL A 71 -10.99 7.61 -12.90
N ARG A 72 -10.96 8.27 -11.74
CA ARG A 72 -10.36 7.75 -10.49
C ARG A 72 -11.00 6.44 -10.05
N GLU A 73 -12.31 6.27 -10.26
CA GLU A 73 -13.04 5.05 -9.88
C GLU A 73 -12.57 3.78 -10.62
N TYR A 74 -11.91 3.93 -11.76
CA TYR A 74 -11.36 2.81 -12.54
C TYR A 74 -9.91 2.48 -12.19
N ILE A 75 -9.35 3.15 -11.17
CA ILE A 75 -7.98 2.95 -10.70
C ILE A 75 -8.05 2.46 -9.27
N GLU A 76 -7.66 1.21 -9.05
CA GLU A 76 -7.56 0.65 -7.72
C GLU A 76 -6.39 1.29 -6.95
N PRO A 77 -6.63 1.96 -5.81
CA PRO A 77 -5.56 2.50 -5.00
C PRO A 77 -4.75 1.37 -4.35
N PRO A 78 -3.43 1.54 -4.16
CA PRO A 78 -2.67 0.62 -3.33
C PRO A 78 -3.19 0.67 -1.89
N ILE A 79 -3.11 -0.44 -1.17
CA ILE A 79 -3.65 -0.59 0.18
C ILE A 79 -2.98 0.38 1.19
N GLU A 80 -1.76 0.84 0.88
CA GLU A 80 -1.01 1.83 1.66
C GLU A 80 -1.52 3.27 1.47
N ALA A 81 -2.27 3.56 0.40
CA ALA A 81 -2.70 4.92 0.09
C ALA A 81 -3.65 5.49 1.15
N LYS A 82 -3.42 6.75 1.52
CA LYS A 82 -4.34 7.57 2.31
C LYS A 82 -5.47 8.09 1.42
N SER A 83 -6.53 8.63 2.04
CA SER A 83 -7.72 9.09 1.31
C SER A 83 -7.45 10.26 0.34
N ASP A 84 -6.45 11.07 0.69
CA ASP A 84 -5.95 12.23 -0.04
C ASP A 84 -4.75 11.94 -0.96
N ASP A 85 -4.17 10.74 -0.87
CA ASP A 85 -3.12 10.32 -1.79
C ASP A 85 -3.67 10.22 -3.21
N VAL A 86 -2.92 10.74 -4.18
CA VAL A 86 -3.28 10.69 -5.61
C VAL A 86 -2.12 10.23 -6.50
N TYR A 87 -0.93 9.99 -5.93
CA TYR A 87 0.26 9.55 -6.66
C TYR A 87 0.00 8.28 -7.48
N TYR A 88 -0.85 7.37 -6.98
CA TYR A 88 -1.17 6.11 -7.62
C TYR A 88 -1.89 6.28 -8.96
N ILE A 89 -2.59 7.40 -9.19
CA ILE A 89 -3.20 7.76 -10.48
C ILE A 89 -2.09 7.95 -11.52
N VAL A 90 -0.99 8.57 -11.13
CA VAL A 90 0.20 8.78 -11.98
C VAL A 90 0.88 7.44 -12.24
N GLU A 91 1.12 6.62 -11.20
CA GLU A 91 1.76 5.30 -11.36
C GLU A 91 0.93 4.32 -12.20
N PHE A 92 -0.39 4.47 -12.21
CA PHE A 92 -1.29 3.74 -13.09
C PHE A 92 -1.11 4.17 -14.56
N ALA A 93 -1.00 5.48 -14.80
CA ALA A 93 -0.78 6.05 -16.13
C ALA A 93 0.62 5.76 -16.69
N TYR A 94 1.63 5.67 -15.83
CA TYR A 94 3.03 5.53 -16.17
C TYR A 94 3.66 4.33 -15.47
N PRO A 95 3.38 3.10 -15.94
CA PRO A 95 3.88 1.89 -15.28
C PRO A 95 5.40 1.72 -15.35
N TYR A 96 6.10 2.50 -16.19
CA TYR A 96 7.56 2.51 -16.28
C TYR A 96 8.24 3.35 -15.20
N LEU A 97 7.49 4.16 -14.43
CA LEU A 97 8.07 4.92 -13.34
C LEU A 97 8.62 3.97 -12.27
N PRO A 98 9.81 4.25 -11.70
CA PRO A 98 10.41 3.39 -10.69
C PRO A 98 9.53 3.40 -9.44
N ARG A 99 9.01 2.24 -9.04
CA ARG A 99 8.17 2.08 -7.85
C ARG A 99 9.04 1.74 -6.65
N LEU A 100 8.59 2.14 -5.46
CA LEU A 100 9.21 1.69 -4.23
C LEU A 100 9.10 0.16 -4.13
N PRO A 101 10.19 -0.53 -3.76
CA PRO A 101 10.14 -1.95 -3.41
C PRO A 101 9.05 -2.21 -2.38
N GLU A 102 8.48 -3.41 -2.42
CA GLU A 102 7.41 -3.81 -1.49
C GLU A 102 7.82 -3.61 -0.03
N GLU A 103 8.99 -4.11 0.35
CA GLU A 103 9.58 -3.92 1.67
C GLU A 103 9.57 -2.46 2.14
N GLN A 104 10.03 -1.52 1.30
CA GLN A 104 10.07 -0.10 1.66
C GLN A 104 8.68 0.51 1.86
N ARG A 105 7.69 0.07 1.07
CA ARG A 105 6.29 0.53 1.25
C ARG A 105 5.70 0.01 2.55
N VAL A 106 6.01 -1.24 2.91
CA VAL A 106 5.58 -1.86 4.17
C VAL A 106 6.20 -1.16 5.36
N LEU A 107 7.53 -0.95 5.32
CA LEU A 107 8.24 -0.25 6.37
C LEU A 107 7.77 1.19 6.52
N TRP A 108 7.45 1.88 5.43
CA TRP A 108 6.87 3.22 5.49
C TRP A 108 5.55 3.23 6.27
N VAL A 109 4.61 2.33 5.95
CA VAL A 109 3.34 2.20 6.71
C VAL A 109 3.60 1.84 8.16
N TYR A 110 4.49 0.88 8.42
CA TYR A 110 4.79 0.44 9.77
C TYR A 110 5.40 1.56 10.62
N GLN A 111 6.34 2.32 10.05
CA GLN A 111 6.95 3.49 10.70
C GLN A 111 5.94 4.58 10.99
N GLU A 112 4.99 4.86 10.08
CA GLU A 112 3.91 5.81 10.35
C GLU A 112 2.98 5.35 11.48
N VAL A 113 2.73 4.04 11.60
CA VAL A 113 1.95 3.47 12.72
C VAL A 113 2.72 3.55 14.04
N LEU A 114 4.02 3.25 14.03
CA LEU A 114 4.89 3.38 15.20
C LEU A 114 4.99 4.84 15.69
N ALA A 115 5.11 5.79 14.77
CA ALA A 115 5.18 7.22 15.05
C ALA A 115 3.82 7.84 15.45
N GLY A 116 2.72 7.09 15.31
CA GLY A 116 1.37 7.59 15.58
C GLY A 116 0.82 8.55 14.51
N ILE A 117 1.52 8.70 13.37
CA ILE A 117 1.03 9.44 12.20
C ILE A 117 -0.21 8.73 11.63
N ARG A 118 -0.16 7.39 11.58
CA ARG A 118 -1.34 6.54 11.35
C ARG A 118 -1.77 5.90 12.66
N ARG A 119 -3.05 5.99 12.98
CA ARG A 119 -3.61 5.39 14.21
C ARG A 119 -3.56 3.86 14.19
N HIS A 120 -3.80 3.28 13.02
CA HIS A 120 -3.85 1.84 12.78
C HIS A 120 -3.29 1.53 11.39
N PHE A 121 -2.93 0.26 11.14
CA PHE A 121 -2.66 -0.23 9.79
C PHE A 121 -3.90 -0.07 8.90
N PRO A 122 -3.73 0.00 7.56
CA PRO A 122 -4.85 -0.03 6.64
C PRO A 122 -5.79 -1.23 6.88
N PRO A 123 -7.09 -1.10 6.57
CA PRO A 123 -8.00 -2.24 6.63
C PRO A 123 -7.48 -3.40 5.76
N LEU A 124 -7.59 -4.63 6.28
CA LEU A 124 -7.18 -5.86 5.58
C LEU A 124 -5.68 -5.90 5.20
N TYR A 125 -4.84 -5.05 5.80
CA TYR A 125 -3.43 -4.89 5.40
C TYR A 125 -2.61 -6.19 5.45
N PHE A 126 -2.87 -7.01 6.47
CA PHE A 126 -2.22 -8.30 6.70
C PHE A 126 -3.04 -9.49 6.21
N GLN A 127 -4.15 -9.26 5.50
CA GLN A 127 -4.93 -10.35 4.91
C GLN A 127 -4.36 -10.73 3.54
N SER A 128 -4.48 -12.01 3.17
CA SER A 128 -3.89 -12.68 1.99
C SER A 128 -2.42 -13.08 2.15
N ILE A 129 -1.92 -13.86 1.19
CA ILE A 129 -0.51 -14.27 1.06
C ILE A 129 0.43 -13.05 1.11
N LYS A 130 0.07 -11.95 0.43
CA LYS A 130 0.86 -10.70 0.52
C LYS A 130 0.80 -10.09 1.92
N GLY A 131 -0.31 -10.25 2.62
CA GLY A 131 -0.46 -9.82 4.00
C GLY A 131 0.53 -10.52 4.94
N GLU A 132 0.76 -11.82 4.73
CA GLU A 132 1.78 -12.61 5.47
C GLU A 132 3.20 -12.11 5.19
N GLU A 133 3.53 -11.82 3.92
CA GLU A 133 4.83 -11.23 3.56
C GLU A 133 5.04 -9.87 4.26
N ARG A 134 4.01 -9.03 4.32
CA ARG A 134 4.06 -7.75 5.06
C ARG A 134 4.22 -7.95 6.56
N ALA A 135 3.54 -8.94 7.13
CA ALA A 135 3.67 -9.29 8.54
C ALA A 135 5.12 -9.68 8.86
N LYS A 136 5.72 -10.54 8.02
CA LYS A 136 7.12 -10.91 8.13
C LYS A 136 8.06 -9.70 8.09
N ILE A 137 7.91 -8.81 7.11
CA ILE A 137 8.74 -7.59 7.01
C ILE A 137 8.64 -6.74 8.28
N CYS A 138 7.44 -6.56 8.83
CA CYS A 138 7.23 -5.80 10.07
C CYS A 138 7.92 -6.47 11.28
N VAL A 139 7.80 -7.80 11.41
CA VAL A 139 8.40 -8.56 12.51
C VAL A 139 9.93 -8.58 12.39
N ASP A 140 10.47 -8.81 11.19
CA ASP A 140 11.91 -8.74 10.90
C ASP A 140 12.47 -7.37 11.30
N TYR A 141 11.80 -6.28 10.91
CA TYR A 141 12.20 -4.92 11.29
C TYR A 141 12.15 -4.69 12.80
N MET A 142 11.10 -5.18 13.48
CA MET A 142 11.00 -5.10 14.94
C MET A 142 12.18 -5.82 15.61
N CYS A 143 12.47 -7.05 15.20
CA CYS A 143 13.54 -7.87 15.77
C CYS A 143 14.92 -7.24 15.54
N GLN A 144 15.24 -6.89 14.29
CA GLN A 144 16.59 -6.46 13.91
C GLN A 144 16.87 -5.00 14.25
N HIS A 145 15.90 -4.11 14.10
CA HIS A 145 16.14 -2.67 14.23
C HIS A 145 15.62 -2.07 15.53
N LEU A 146 14.45 -2.54 16.02
CA LEU A 146 13.83 -1.97 17.22
C LEU A 146 14.27 -2.68 18.51
N MET A 147 14.44 -3.99 18.44
CA MET A 147 14.93 -4.82 19.54
C MET A 147 16.43 -5.08 19.46
N LYS A 148 17.03 -4.91 18.27
CA LYS A 148 18.47 -5.13 18.01
C LYS A 148 18.92 -6.53 18.38
N LEU A 149 18.09 -7.53 18.05
CA LEU A 149 18.45 -8.93 18.26
C LEU A 149 19.61 -9.29 17.33
N SER A 150 20.66 -9.83 17.93
CA SER A 150 21.82 -10.39 17.23
C SER A 150 21.55 -11.78 16.68
N ASP A 151 20.63 -12.52 17.32
CA ASP A 151 20.30 -13.89 16.98
C ASP A 151 18.78 -14.13 17.06
N LEU A 152 18.22 -14.77 16.03
CA LEU A 152 16.80 -15.15 15.99
C LEU A 152 16.47 -16.22 17.04
N TYR A 153 17.44 -17.05 17.46
CA TYR A 153 17.26 -18.03 18.53
C TYR A 153 17.02 -17.41 19.92
N GLU A 154 17.09 -16.08 20.05
CA GLU A 154 16.63 -15.37 21.24
C GLU A 154 15.09 -15.26 21.31
N LEU A 155 14.38 -15.39 20.17
CA LEU A 155 12.93 -15.24 20.09
C LEU A 155 12.15 -16.21 20.99
N PRO A 156 12.48 -17.51 21.06
CA PRO A 156 11.79 -18.44 21.97
C PRO A 156 11.77 -17.96 23.43
N LYS A 157 12.91 -17.49 23.95
CA LYS A 157 13.00 -16.95 25.33
C LYS A 157 12.18 -15.67 25.54
N ILE A 158 11.98 -14.89 24.48
CA ILE A 158 11.24 -13.63 24.53
C ILE A 158 9.74 -13.89 24.40
N PHE A 159 9.35 -14.77 23.50
CA PHE A 159 7.96 -15.04 23.10
C PHE A 159 7.34 -16.24 23.80
N GLY A 160 8.10 -17.08 24.49
CA GLY A 160 7.56 -18.25 25.20
C GLY A 160 6.69 -17.89 26.40
N LYS A 161 6.91 -16.71 27.02
CA LYS A 161 5.97 -16.15 28.00
C LYS A 161 4.90 -15.31 27.33
N THR A 162 3.68 -15.85 27.24
CA THR A 162 2.51 -15.24 26.59
C THR A 162 2.28 -13.77 26.95
N GLU A 163 2.29 -13.41 28.24
CA GLU A 163 2.06 -12.03 28.69
C GLU A 163 3.14 -11.05 28.22
N ARG A 164 4.40 -11.49 28.24
CA ARG A 164 5.54 -10.69 27.77
C ARG A 164 5.45 -10.50 26.25
N ALA A 165 5.13 -11.57 25.52
CA ALA A 165 4.96 -11.55 24.07
C ALA A 165 3.88 -10.55 23.65
N TYR A 166 2.68 -10.63 24.24
CA TYR A 166 1.60 -9.68 23.93
C TYR A 166 1.95 -8.24 24.32
N SER A 167 2.65 -8.03 25.44
CA SER A 167 3.09 -6.69 25.85
C SER A 167 4.09 -6.09 24.86
N LEU A 168 5.03 -6.89 24.35
CA LEU A 168 5.97 -6.48 23.29
C LEU A 168 5.24 -6.17 21.99
N LEU A 169 4.35 -7.06 21.54
CA LEU A 169 3.56 -6.84 20.33
C LEU A 169 2.69 -5.58 20.42
N LYS A 170 2.12 -5.28 21.59
CA LYS A 170 1.40 -4.00 21.83
C LYS A 170 2.35 -2.80 21.73
N LYS A 171 3.51 -2.86 22.39
CA LYS A 171 4.53 -1.80 22.38
C LYS A 171 4.96 -1.46 20.96
N TYR A 172 5.19 -2.47 20.12
CA TYR A 172 5.63 -2.30 18.74
C TYR A 172 4.49 -2.31 17.72
N ARG A 173 3.23 -2.14 18.17
CA ARG A 173 2.02 -2.04 17.34
C ARG A 173 1.71 -3.28 16.47
N LEU A 174 2.31 -4.43 16.73
CA LEU A 174 2.12 -5.68 15.99
C LEU A 174 1.16 -6.68 16.64
N LYS A 175 0.49 -6.33 17.75
CA LYS A 175 -0.54 -7.23 18.35
C LYS A 175 -1.62 -7.64 17.34
N ILE A 176 -1.94 -6.75 16.40
CA ILE A 176 -2.91 -7.02 15.32
C ILE A 176 -2.61 -8.32 14.57
N LEU A 177 -1.34 -8.71 14.42
CA LEU A 177 -0.97 -9.95 13.73
C LEU A 177 -1.58 -11.18 14.42
N VAL A 178 -1.58 -11.22 15.75
CA VAL A 178 -2.18 -12.31 16.52
C VAL A 178 -3.70 -12.15 16.65
N ASP A 179 -4.23 -10.94 16.44
CA ASP A 179 -5.68 -10.72 16.45
C ASP A 179 -6.35 -11.10 15.12
N THR A 180 -5.58 -11.15 14.02
CA THR A 180 -6.15 -11.28 12.67
C THR A 180 -5.52 -12.34 11.77
N LEU A 181 -4.28 -12.76 12.04
CA LEU A 181 -3.50 -13.61 11.13
C LEU A 181 -3.00 -14.90 11.80
N TYR A 182 -2.52 -14.82 13.04
CA TYR A 182 -1.92 -15.93 13.77
C TYR A 182 -2.74 -16.29 15.01
N PHE A 183 -2.70 -17.55 15.44
CA PHE A 183 -3.45 -18.03 16.62
C PHE A 183 -2.84 -17.58 17.94
N SER A 184 -1.52 -17.40 17.98
CA SER A 184 -0.78 -17.03 19.18
C SER A 184 0.56 -16.37 18.83
N PRO A 185 1.27 -15.76 19.80
CA PRO A 185 2.61 -15.25 19.55
C PRO A 185 3.64 -16.34 19.22
N PHE A 186 3.46 -17.56 19.74
CA PHE A 186 4.25 -18.73 19.37
C PHE A 186 4.04 -19.08 17.90
N ASP A 187 2.78 -19.26 17.50
CA ASP A 187 2.35 -19.54 16.13
C ASP A 187 2.90 -18.51 15.13
N MET A 188 2.80 -17.23 15.46
CA MET A 188 3.39 -16.15 14.66
C MET A 188 4.90 -16.33 14.44
N VAL A 189 5.67 -16.64 15.49
CA VAL A 189 7.13 -16.79 15.38
C VAL A 189 7.48 -18.03 14.56
N THR A 190 6.81 -19.16 14.79
CA THR A 190 7.12 -20.43 14.09
C THR A 190 6.68 -20.43 12.64
N GLU A 191 5.61 -19.72 12.29
CA GLU A 191 5.18 -19.55 10.89
C GLU A 191 6.12 -18.59 10.14
N ILE A 192 6.58 -17.50 10.78
CA ILE A 192 7.52 -16.54 10.15
C ILE A 192 8.95 -17.08 10.07
N TYR A 193 9.36 -17.90 11.04
CA TYR A 193 10.69 -18.52 11.15
C TYR A 193 10.55 -20.03 11.43
N PRO A 194 10.27 -20.85 10.40
CA PRO A 194 10.04 -22.29 10.55
C PRO A 194 11.17 -23.05 11.27
N GLU A 195 12.41 -22.57 11.18
CA GLU A 195 13.58 -23.10 11.89
C GLU A 195 13.47 -23.06 13.42
N LEU A 196 12.59 -22.21 13.98
CA LEU A 196 12.32 -22.11 15.41
C LEU A 196 11.19 -23.02 15.89
N SER A 197 10.60 -23.83 15.00
CA SER A 197 9.49 -24.74 15.33
C SER A 197 9.90 -25.94 16.20
N ASN A 198 11.20 -26.16 16.42
CA ASN A 198 11.67 -27.24 17.28
C ASN A 198 11.28 -26.99 18.75
N PRO A 199 10.48 -27.88 19.40
CA PRO A 199 10.04 -27.71 20.78
C PRO A 199 11.17 -27.47 21.79
N ALA A 200 12.36 -28.06 21.55
CA ALA A 200 13.51 -27.93 22.45
C ALA A 200 13.94 -26.47 22.69
N PHE A 201 13.64 -25.55 21.76
CA PHE A 201 13.94 -24.13 21.95
C PHE A 201 13.01 -23.41 22.93
N TRP A 202 11.86 -24.03 23.26
CA TRP A 202 10.77 -23.40 24.01
C TRP A 202 10.59 -24.00 25.42
N GLU A 203 11.26 -25.11 25.74
CA GLU A 203 11.11 -25.84 27.02
C GLU A 203 11.54 -25.04 28.27
N ASP A 204 12.43 -24.05 28.11
CA ASP A 204 12.97 -23.21 29.20
C ASP A 204 12.40 -21.77 29.26
N SER A 205 11.32 -21.48 28.53
CA SER A 205 10.82 -20.10 28.32
C SER A 205 9.76 -19.62 29.30
#